data_AF-A0A519HU41-F1
#
_entry.id   AF-A0A519HU41-F1
#
_cell.length_a   1.000
_cell.length_b   1.000
_cell.length_c   1.000
_cell.angle_alpha   90.00
_cell.angle_beta   90.00
_cell.angle_gamma   90.00
#
_symmetry.space_group_name_H-M   'P 1'
#
loop_
_entity.id
_entity.type
_entity.pdbx_description
1 polymer ?
#
loop_
_entity_poly.entity_id
_entity_poly.type
_entity_poly.pdbx_seq_one_letter_code
_entity_poly.pdbx_strand_id
1 'polypeptide(L)' 'MRAQLAEELIQLSPAEKRELGEALIASAEADAGGPWQLTEAQRAELRMRLAHHRANPDEPGVTLQELKSKLLGTRA' A
#
# COMPACT_ATOMS: atom_id res chain seq x y z
N MET A 1 -5.92 -12.34 -10.95
CA MET A 1 -5.27 -11.10 -10.46
C MET A 1 -3.94 -10.79 -11.14
N ARG A 2 -2.84 -11.55 -10.94
CA ARG A 2 -1.54 -11.22 -11.59
C ARG A 2 -1.55 -11.26 -13.13
N ALA A 3 -2.31 -12.20 -13.72
CA ALA A 3 -2.42 -12.31 -15.18
C ALA A 3 -3.21 -11.15 -15.83
N GLN A 4 -4.31 -10.73 -15.21
CA GLN A 4 -5.11 -9.57 -15.64
C GLN A 4 -4.29 -8.28 -15.62
N LEU A 5 -3.49 -8.07 -14.57
CA LEU A 5 -2.63 -6.89 -14.47
C LEU A 5 -1.58 -6.84 -15.60
N ALA A 6 -1.04 -7.98 -16.01
CA ALA A 6 -0.09 -8.04 -17.11
C ALA A 6 -0.75 -7.73 -18.46
N GLU A 7 -1.98 -8.19 -18.69
CA GLU A 7 -2.77 -7.86 -19.88
C GLU A 7 -3.09 -6.37 -19.94
N GLU A 8 -3.53 -5.78 -18.83
CA GLU A 8 -3.83 -4.34 -18.74
C GLU A 8 -2.60 -3.48 -19.03
N LEU A 9 -1.43 -3.86 -18.51
CA LEU A 9 -0.16 -3.17 -18.79
C LEU A 9 0.25 -3.25 -20.27
N ILE A 10 -0.08 -4.33 -20.96
CA ILE A 10 0.21 -4.48 -22.40
C ILE A 10 -0.65 -3.52 -23.22
N GLN A 11 -1.92 -3.35 -22.85
CA GLN A 11 -2.90 -2.51 -23.55
C GLN A 11 -2.64 -1.00 -23.41
N LEU A 12 -1.81 -0.58 -22.45
CA LEU A 12 -1.45 0.83 -22.29
C LEU A 12 -0.71 1.37 -23.52
N SER A 13 -1.05 2.58 -23.91
CA SER A 13 -0.35 3.33 -24.94
C SER A 13 1.09 3.66 -24.50
N PRO A 14 1.99 4.01 -25.44
CA PRO A 14 3.35 4.42 -25.10
C PRO A 14 3.42 5.60 -24.11
N ALA A 15 2.47 6.54 -24.19
CA ALA A 15 2.39 7.68 -23.29
C ALA A 15 1.97 7.25 -21.87
N GLU A 16 0.95 6.41 -21.74
CA GLU A 16 0.49 5.90 -20.44
C GLU A 16 1.53 4.98 -19.77
N LYS A 17 2.27 4.18 -20.55
CA LYS A 17 3.39 3.38 -20.04
C LYS A 17 4.50 4.26 -19.46
N ARG A 18 4.77 5.39 -20.11
CA ARG A 18 5.76 6.36 -19.65
C ARG A 18 5.30 7.05 -18.37
N GLU A 19 4.07 7.54 -18.34
CA GLU A 19 3.48 8.19 -17.15
C GLU A 19 3.45 7.23 -15.95
N LEU A 20 3.05 5.98 -16.17
CA LEU A 20 3.11 4.93 -15.15
C LEU A 20 4.55 4.70 -14.65
N GLY A 21 5.52 4.65 -15.56
CA GLY A 21 6.94 4.51 -15.20
C GLY A 21 7.46 5.67 -14.35
N GLU A 22 7.14 6.91 -14.73
CA GLU A 22 7.50 8.11 -13.99
C GLU A 22 6.84 8.14 -12.60
N ALA A 23 5.56 7.76 -12.51
CA ALA A 23 4.84 7.64 -11.23
C ALA A 23 5.44 6.56 -10.32
N LEU A 24 5.85 5.42 -10.86
CA LEU A 24 6.50 4.35 -10.09
C LEU A 24 7.87 4.77 -9.58
N ILE A 25 8.66 5.49 -10.38
CA ILE A 25 9.95 6.06 -9.95
C ILE A 25 9.73 7.08 -8.83
N ALA A 26 8.81 8.02 -9.02
CA ALA A 26 8.48 9.02 -8.00
C ALA A 26 7.98 8.38 -6.69
N SER A 27 7.19 7.30 -6.77
CA SER A 27 6.76 6.53 -5.60
C SER A 27 7.94 5.88 -4.89
N ALA A 28 8.86 5.25 -5.64
CA ALA A 28 10.04 4.62 -5.06
C ALA A 28 11.00 5.64 -4.44
N GLU A 29 11.13 6.82 -5.03
CA GLU A 29 11.91 7.94 -4.49
C GLU A 29 11.27 8.54 -3.23
N ALA A 30 9.94 8.65 -3.19
CA ALA A 30 9.21 9.07 -1.99
C ALA A 30 9.37 8.05 -0.84
N ASP A 31 9.42 6.76 -1.15
CA ASP A 31 9.72 5.68 -0.20
C ASP A 31 11.21 5.63 0.17
N ALA A 32 12.11 6.19 -0.67
CA ALA A 32 13.54 6.28 -0.40
C ALA A 32 13.90 7.31 0.69
N GLY A 33 12.93 8.10 1.17
CA GLY A 33 13.03 9.01 2.34
C GLY A 33 13.29 8.34 3.70
N GLY A 34 13.70 7.07 3.70
CA GLY A 34 14.09 6.29 4.87
C GLY A 34 13.00 5.33 5.30
N PRO A 35 13.36 4.16 5.86
CA PRO A 35 12.37 3.27 6.41
C PRO A 35 11.65 4.09 7.49
N TRP A 36 10.32 4.14 7.41
CA TRP A 36 9.53 4.33 8.61
C TRP A 36 10.10 3.30 9.58
N GLN A 37 10.88 3.74 10.57
CA GLN A 37 11.49 2.83 11.54
C GLN A 37 10.36 2.36 12.43
N LEU A 38 9.58 1.44 11.89
CA LEU A 38 8.53 0.76 12.60
C LEU A 38 9.23 0.04 13.74
N THR A 39 8.75 0.28 14.95
CA THR A 39 9.16 -0.51 16.10
C THR A 39 8.82 -1.98 15.86
N GLU A 40 9.47 -2.90 16.58
CA GLU A 40 9.11 -4.33 16.47
C GLU A 40 7.63 -4.58 16.78
N ALA A 41 7.06 -3.84 17.72
CA ALA A 41 5.62 -3.90 18.03
C ALA A 41 4.76 -3.47 16.83
N GLN A 42 5.13 -2.39 16.14
CA GLN A 42 4.44 -1.95 14.93
C GLN A 42 4.59 -2.94 13.78
N ARG A 43 5.78 -3.54 13.60
CA ARG A 43 6.00 -4.60 12.60
C ARG A 43 5.15 -5.84 12.90
N ALA A 44 5.08 -6.26 14.15
CA ALA A 44 4.28 -7.42 14.56
C ALA A 44 2.79 -7.19 14.31
N GLU A 45 2.27 -6.02 14.68
CA GLU A 45 0.88 -5.62 14.42
C GLU A 45 0.57 -5.62 12.92
N LEU A 46 1.45 -5.06 12.10
CA LEU A 46 1.25 -4.99 10.65
C LEU A 46 1.21 -6.39 10.00
N ARG A 47 2.10 -7.29 10.45
CA ARG A 47 2.12 -8.69 9.99
C ARG A 47 0.85 -9.44 10.39
N MET A 48 0.37 -9.25 11.61
CA MET A 48 -0.88 -9.85 12.10
C MET A 48 -2.07 -9.40 11.27
N ARG A 49 -2.22 -8.08 11.03
CA ARG A 49 -3.30 -7.54 10.20
C ARG A 49 -3.24 -8.03 8.77
N LEU A 50 -2.04 -8.12 8.20
CA LEU A 50 -1.85 -8.64 6.84
C LEU A 50 -2.22 -10.13 6.74
N ALA A 51 -1.87 -10.93 7.75
CA ALA A 51 -2.27 -12.33 7.82
C ALA A 51 -3.79 -12.49 7.95
N HIS A 52 -4.43 -11.67 8.79
CA HIS A 52 -5.90 -11.64 8.95
C HIS A 52 -6.61 -11.27 7.64
N HIS A 53 -6.17 -10.22 6.95
CA HIS A 53 -6.75 -9.82 5.67
C HIS A 53 -6.57 -10.87 4.58
N ARG A 54 -5.41 -11.55 4.53
CA ARG A 54 -5.18 -12.67 3.59
C ARG A 54 -6.09 -13.86 3.86
N ALA A 55 -6.44 -14.11 5.13
CA ALA A 55 -7.37 -15.15 5.51
C ALA A 55 -8.84 -14.76 5.28
N ASN A 56 -9.16 -13.46 5.35
CA ASN A 56 -10.52 -12.92 5.25
C ASN A 56 -10.57 -11.78 4.21
N PRO A 57 -10.44 -12.08 2.91
CA PRO A 57 -10.31 -11.07 1.86
C PRO A 57 -11.59 -10.25 1.64
N ASP A 58 -12.76 -10.81 1.97
CA ASP A 58 -14.06 -10.17 1.79
C ASP A 58 -14.48 -9.29 2.98
N GLU A 59 -13.74 -9.33 4.09
CA GLU A 59 -13.99 -8.43 5.21
C GLU A 59 -13.62 -6.99 4.83
N PRO A 60 -14.46 -5.99 5.19
CA PRO A 60 -14.12 -4.59 4.97
C PRO A 60 -12.81 -4.24 5.66
N GLY A 61 -11.80 -3.89 4.87
CA GLY A 61 -10.53 -3.40 5.37
C GLY A 61 -10.70 -2.06 6.08
N VAL A 62 -9.74 -1.72 6.95
CA VAL A 62 -9.70 -0.39 7.59
C VAL A 62 -9.09 0.60 6.59
N THR A 63 -9.80 1.67 6.28
CA THR A 63 -9.31 2.73 5.40
C THR A 63 -8.14 3.48 6.04
N LEU A 64 -7.28 4.08 5.22
CA LEU A 64 -6.19 4.94 5.70
C LEU A 64 -6.73 6.08 6.59
N GLN A 65 -7.91 6.59 6.29
CA GLN A 65 -8.57 7.63 7.07
C GLN A 65 -8.98 7.12 8.46
N GLU A 66 -9.60 5.95 8.57
CA GLU A 66 -9.96 5.34 9.85
C GLU A 66 -8.73 4.99 10.70
N LEU A 67 -7.64 4.56 10.07
CA LEU A 67 -6.34 4.36 10.71
C LEU A 67 -5.78 5.67 11.28
N LYS A 68 -5.79 6.74 10.48
CA LYS A 68 -5.36 8.09 10.93
C LYS A 68 -6.21 8.59 12.08
N SER A 69 -7.54 8.43 12.01
CA SER A 69 -8.46 8.82 13.08
C SER A 69 -8.20 8.07 14.38
N LYS A 70 -7.93 6.75 14.34
CA LYS A 70 -7.60 5.98 15.55
C LYS A 70 -6.25 6.37 16.14
N LEU A 71 -5.23 6.57 15.31
CA LEU A 71 -3.87 6.89 15.78
C LEU A 71 -3.73 8.33 16.28
N LEU A 72 -4.39 9.29 15.62
CA LEU A 72 -4.32 10.71 15.96
C LEU A 72 -5.41 11.14 16.95
N GLY A 73 -6.53 10.42 17.00
CA GLY A 73 -7.63 10.67 17.95
C GLY A 73 -7.37 10.15 19.36
N THR A 74 -6.31 9.36 19.59
CA THR A 74 -5.91 8.88 20.92
C THR A 74 -4.95 9.86 21.65
N ARG A 75 -4.79 11.09 21.14
CA ARG A 75 -4.15 12.20 21.85
C ARG A 75 -5.25 13.12 22.42
N ALA A 76 -5.83 12.73 23.55
CA ALA A 76 -6.56 13.58 24.48
C ALA A 76 -6.31 13.08 25.90
#